data_AF-A0A7V9KR96-F1
#
_entry.id   AF-A0A7V9KR96-F1
#
_cell.length_a   1.000
_cell.length_b   1.000
_cell.length_c   1.000
_cell.angle_alpha   90.00
_cell.angle_beta   90.00
_cell.angle_gamma   90.00
#
_symmetry.space_group_name_H-M   'P 1'
#
loop_
_entity.id
_entity.type
_entity.pdbx_description
1 polymer ?
#
loop_
_entity_poly.entity_id
_entity_poly.type
_entity_poly.pdbx_seq_one_letter_code
_entity_poly.pdbx_strand_id
1 'polypeptide(L)'
;MINEKYTWDAWEELLYGVKTGEIPFLKAHGVLPFEYLEKHPEDLEVFGESMTSLSGTENPTIAAAYKFSTVRTLVDVGGGHGSLLATILKANPKLK
;
A
#
# COMPACT_ATOMS: atom_id res chain seq x y z
N MET A 1 -4.02 9.02 6.15
CA MET A 1 -2.67 8.38 6.07
C MET A 1 -1.51 9.35 6.30
N ILE A 2 -1.18 10.26 5.37
CA ILE A 2 0.04 11.12 5.49
C ILE A 2 -0.06 12.08 6.68
N ASN A 3 -1.26 12.55 7.00
CA ASN A 3 -1.51 13.46 8.11
C ASN A 3 -1.91 12.73 9.41
N GLU A 4 -1.90 11.39 9.44
CA GLU A 4 -2.16 10.68 10.69
C GLU A 4 -0.99 10.87 11.65
N LYS A 5 -1.31 10.92 12.94
CA LYS A 5 -0.31 11.15 13.99
C LYS A 5 0.85 10.15 13.91
N TYR A 6 0.57 8.86 13.74
CA TYR A 6 1.61 7.83 13.72
C TYR A 6 2.60 8.01 12.55
N THR A 7 2.13 8.50 11.39
CA THR A 7 2.98 8.85 10.26
C THR A 7 3.79 10.11 10.57
N TRP A 8 3.17 11.12 11.19
CA TRP A 8 3.84 12.37 11.55
C TRP A 8 4.96 12.17 12.57
N ASP A 9 4.73 11.35 13.60
CA ASP A 9 5.74 11.00 14.61
C ASP A 9 7.00 10.39 13.93
N ALA A 10 6.83 9.60 12.87
CA ALA A 10 7.95 9.06 12.08
C ALA A 10 8.68 10.16 11.26
N TRP A 11 7.96 11.16 10.75
CA TRP A 11 8.56 12.30 10.05
C TRP A 11 9.39 13.20 10.95
N GLU A 12 9.00 13.35 12.22
CA GLU A 12 9.80 14.09 13.21
C GLU A 12 11.18 13.45 13.41
N GLU A 13 11.29 12.14 13.22
CA GLU A 13 12.54 11.38 13.31
C GLU A 13 13.31 11.28 11.99
N LEU A 14 12.90 12.01 10.94
CA LEU A 14 13.55 11.97 9.63
C LEU A 14 15.05 12.31 9.72
N LEU A 15 15.41 13.34 10.50
CA LEU A 15 16.81 13.75 10.64
C LEU A 15 17.67 12.64 11.27
N TYR A 16 17.09 11.87 12.20
CA TYR A 16 17.77 10.70 12.76
C TYR A 16 18.04 9.67 11.65
N GLY A 17 17.02 9.29 10.88
CA GLY A 17 17.19 8.31 9.81
C GLY A 17 18.19 8.75 8.73
N VAL A 18 18.21 10.03 8.37
CA VAL A 18 19.21 10.57 7.43
C VAL A 18 20.64 10.46 7.98
N LYS A 19 20.83 10.70 9.28
CA LYS A 19 22.17 10.66 9.91
C LYS A 19 22.69 9.25 10.16
N THR A 20 21.81 8.30 10.43
CA THR A 20 22.19 6.95 10.89
C THR A 20 21.96 5.87 9.86
N GLY A 21 21.07 6.10 8.87
CA GLY A 21 20.57 5.07 7.97
C GLY A 21 19.48 4.18 8.57
N GLU A 22 19.07 4.44 9.82
CA GLU A 22 18.04 3.66 10.53
C GLU A 22 16.62 4.15 10.18
N ILE A 23 15.61 3.30 10.46
CA ILE A 23 14.21 3.57 10.09
C ILE A 23 13.58 4.58 11.08
N PRO A 24 13.14 5.78 10.65
CA PRO A 24 12.51 6.77 11.53
C PRO A 24 11.27 6.26 12.25
N PHE A 25 10.42 5.50 11.54
CA PHE A 25 9.21 4.90 12.11
C PHE A 25 9.53 3.95 13.27
N LEU A 26 10.59 3.14 13.12
CA LEU A 26 11.03 2.21 14.15
C LEU A 26 11.53 2.96 15.40
N LYS A 27 12.19 4.11 15.22
CA LYS A 27 12.58 4.97 16.34
C LYS A 27 11.37 5.59 17.04
N ALA A 28 10.39 6.08 16.29
CA ALA A 28 9.20 6.73 16.84
C ALA A 28 8.29 5.76 17.61
N HIS A 29 8.12 4.53 17.09
CA HIS A 29 7.10 3.59 17.58
C HIS A 29 7.65 2.28 18.16
N GLY A 30 8.94 2.02 18.02
CA GLY A 30 9.60 0.80 18.51
C GLY A 30 9.26 -0.48 17.72
N VAL A 31 8.40 -0.40 16.72
CA VAL A 31 7.98 -1.52 15.85
C VAL A 31 7.94 -1.07 14.39
N LEU A 32 7.84 -2.01 13.46
CA LEU A 32 7.70 -1.69 12.03
C LEU A 32 6.28 -1.21 11.69
N PRO A 33 6.08 -0.50 10.56
CA PRO A 33 4.79 0.10 10.22
C PRO A 33 3.61 -0.87 10.21
N PHE A 34 3.74 -2.04 9.59
CA PHE A 34 2.63 -3.00 9.54
C PHE A 34 2.38 -3.68 10.89
N GLU A 35 3.41 -3.91 11.71
CA GLU A 35 3.25 -4.41 13.08
C GLU A 35 2.55 -3.39 13.98
N TYR A 36 2.76 -2.08 13.72
CA TYR A 36 2.00 -1.01 14.36
C TYR A 36 0.53 -1.07 13.92
N LEU A 37 0.26 -1.08 12.62
CA LEU A 37 -1.11 -1.06 12.07
C LEU A 37 -1.93 -2.29 12.50
N GLU A 38 -1.32 -3.47 12.64
CA GLU A 38 -1.98 -4.67 13.19
C GLU A 38 -2.57 -4.45 14.60
N LYS A 39 -1.98 -3.55 15.38
CA LYS A 39 -2.43 -3.20 16.74
C LYS A 39 -3.36 -1.99 16.78
N HIS A 40 -3.51 -1.28 15.65
CA HIS A 40 -4.28 -0.04 15.52
C HIS A 40 -5.26 -0.16 14.34
N PRO A 41 -6.37 -0.90 14.51
CA PRO A 41 -7.26 -1.26 13.40
C PRO A 41 -7.91 -0.04 12.72
N GLU A 42 -8.19 1.03 13.45
CA GLU A 42 -8.72 2.28 12.88
C GLU A 42 -7.70 2.94 11.93
N ASP A 43 -6.42 2.98 12.33
CA ASP A 43 -5.34 3.49 11.48
C ASP A 43 -5.09 2.58 10.26
N LEU A 44 -5.23 1.26 10.45
CA LEU A 44 -5.11 0.27 9.37
C LEU A 44 -6.23 0.45 8.32
N GLU A 45 -7.45 0.72 8.76
CA GLU A 45 -8.59 1.00 7.87
C GLU A 45 -8.32 2.27 7.06
N VAL A 46 -7.95 3.38 7.72
CA VAL A 46 -7.58 4.64 7.06
C VAL A 46 -6.42 4.44 6.08
N PHE A 47 -5.42 3.63 6.44
CA PHE A 47 -4.32 3.27 5.55
C PHE A 47 -4.83 2.53 4.30
N GLY A 48 -5.67 1.51 4.47
CA GLY A 48 -6.22 0.70 3.38
C GLY A 48 -7.10 1.51 2.43
N GLU A 49 -7.95 2.38 2.96
CA GLU A 49 -8.78 3.30 2.17
C GLU A 49 -7.92 4.29 1.37
N SER A 50 -6.89 4.86 2.01
CA SER A 50 -5.97 5.78 1.37
C SER A 50 -5.23 5.12 0.20
N MET A 51 -4.73 3.89 0.39
CA MET A 51 -4.10 3.11 -0.69
C MET A 51 -5.07 2.80 -1.82
N THR A 52 -6.30 2.43 -1.48
CA THR A 52 -7.35 2.13 -2.47
C THR A 52 -7.69 3.35 -3.33
N SER A 53 -7.81 4.52 -2.69
CA SER A 53 -8.10 5.78 -3.38
C SER A 53 -6.98 6.14 -4.37
N LEU A 54 -5.72 6.04 -3.95
CA LEU A 54 -4.57 6.30 -4.81
C LEU A 54 -4.53 5.33 -5.99
N SER A 55 -4.56 4.02 -5.72
CA SER A 55 -4.54 2.99 -6.77
C SER A 55 -5.73 3.10 -7.73
N GLY A 56 -6.90 3.55 -7.26
CA GLY A 56 -8.09 3.75 -8.10
C GLY A 56 -7.83 4.63 -9.33
N THR A 57 -6.91 5.59 -9.22
CA THR A 57 -6.53 6.46 -10.35
C THR A 57 -5.57 5.79 -11.34
N GLU A 58 -4.75 4.85 -10.87
CA GLU A 58 -3.69 4.19 -11.65
C GLU A 58 -4.16 2.88 -12.29
N ASN A 59 -5.07 2.17 -11.62
CA ASN A 59 -5.51 0.82 -11.98
C ASN A 59 -5.99 0.68 -13.43
N PRO A 60 -6.83 1.58 -14.00
CA PRO A 60 -7.29 1.44 -15.39
C PRO A 60 -6.14 1.56 -16.39
N THR A 61 -5.19 2.46 -16.13
CA THR A 61 -4.02 2.67 -16.98
C THR A 61 -3.11 1.45 -16.94
N ILE A 62 -2.87 0.88 -15.75
CA ILE A 62 -2.08 -0.35 -15.60
C ILE A 62 -2.75 -1.52 -16.33
N ALA A 63 -4.06 -1.70 -16.16
CA ALA A 63 -4.81 -2.77 -16.83
C ALA A 63 -4.78 -2.66 -18.37
N ALA A 64 -4.66 -1.45 -18.91
CA ALA A 64 -4.56 -1.19 -20.35
C ALA A 64 -3.13 -1.27 -20.90
N ALA A 65 -2.12 -0.96 -20.08
CA ALA A 65 -0.72 -0.86 -20.50
C ALA A 65 -0.06 -2.23 -20.75
N TYR A 66 -0.60 -3.30 -20.17
CA TYR A 66 -0.02 -4.65 -20.28
C TYR A 66 -1.00 -5.65 -20.92
N LYS A 67 -0.47 -6.54 -21.77
CA LYS A 67 -1.27 -7.58 -22.44
C LYS A 67 -1.44 -8.80 -21.55
N PHE A 68 -2.47 -8.79 -20.72
CA PHE A 68 -2.80 -9.89 -19.80
C PHE A 68 -3.37 -11.15 -20.49
N SER A 69 -3.72 -11.08 -21.79
CA SER A 69 -4.36 -12.19 -22.51
C SER A 69 -3.53 -13.48 -22.60
N THR A 70 -2.22 -13.41 -22.36
CA THR A 70 -1.31 -14.58 -22.35
C THR A 70 -1.09 -15.16 -20.96
N VAL A 71 -1.59 -14.49 -19.92
CA VAL A 71 -1.45 -14.92 -18.53
C VAL A 71 -2.60 -15.87 -18.21
N ARG A 72 -2.29 -16.99 -17.56
CA ARG A 72 -3.28 -17.97 -17.12
C ARG A 72 -3.68 -17.81 -15.65
N THR A 73 -2.74 -17.36 -14.84
CA THR A 73 -2.92 -17.16 -13.40
C THR A 73 -2.19 -15.89 -12.99
N LEU A 74 -2.90 -14.97 -12.37
CA LEU A 74 -2.36 -13.73 -11.83
C LEU A 74 -2.49 -13.73 -10.30
N VAL A 75 -1.42 -13.33 -9.61
CA VAL A 75 -1.40 -13.17 -8.15
C VAL A 75 -0.93 -11.75 -7.85
N ASP A 76 -1.69 -11.04 -7.02
CA ASP A 76 -1.35 -9.72 -6.50
C ASP A 76 -0.87 -9.84 -5.06
N VAL A 77 0.46 -9.95 -4.88
CA VAL A 77 1.08 -10.12 -3.57
C VAL A 77 1.14 -8.76 -2.87
N GLY A 78 0.43 -8.62 -1.76
CA GLY A 78 0.28 -7.34 -1.08
C GLY A 78 -0.74 -6.41 -1.74
N GLY A 79 -1.69 -6.96 -2.53
CA GLY A 79 -2.69 -6.18 -3.28
C GLY A 79 -3.71 -5.37 -2.45
N GLY A 80 -3.52 -5.25 -1.14
CA GLY A 80 -4.41 -4.51 -0.24
C GLY A 80 -5.86 -4.97 -0.36
N HIS A 81 -6.77 -4.02 -0.61
CA HIS A 81 -8.19 -4.31 -0.85
C HIS A 81 -8.49 -4.92 -2.23
N GLY A 82 -7.46 -5.24 -3.03
CA GLY A 82 -7.59 -5.95 -4.31
C GLY A 82 -8.10 -5.10 -5.47
N SER A 83 -8.06 -3.77 -5.36
CA SER A 83 -8.64 -2.86 -6.37
C SER A 83 -7.97 -2.98 -7.74
N LEU A 84 -6.65 -3.20 -7.77
CA LEU A 84 -5.88 -3.42 -9.00
C LEU A 84 -6.25 -4.75 -9.64
N LEU A 85 -6.12 -5.85 -8.88
CA LEU A 85 -6.46 -7.18 -9.36
C LEU A 85 -7.89 -7.25 -9.89
N ALA A 86 -8.86 -6.66 -9.17
CA ALA A 86 -10.25 -6.58 -9.62
C ALA A 86 -10.39 -5.82 -10.94
N THR A 87 -9.66 -4.71 -11.11
CA THR A 87 -9.66 -3.93 -12.36
C THR A 87 -9.09 -4.74 -13.54
N ILE A 88 -7.97 -5.43 -13.33
CA ILE A 88 -7.34 -6.27 -14.36
C ILE A 88 -8.27 -7.42 -14.77
N LEU A 89 -8.88 -8.12 -13.80
CA LEU A 89 -9.79 -9.24 -14.06
C LEU A 89 -11.06 -8.79 -14.79
N LYS A 90 -11.61 -7.62 -14.45
CA LYS A 90 -12.75 -7.02 -15.18
C LYS A 90 -12.41 -6.74 -16.65
N ALA A 91 -11.21 -6.26 -16.92
CA ALA A 91 -10.74 -6.01 -18.28
C ALA A 91 -10.36 -7.30 -19.04
N ASN A 92 -10.11 -8.42 -18.34
CA ASN A 92 -9.64 -9.68 -18.91
C ASN A 92 -10.46 -10.88 -18.38
N PRO A 93 -11.71 -11.10 -18.84
CA PRO A 93 -12.63 -12.08 -18.24
C PRO A 93 -12.19 -13.56 -18.31
N LYS A 94 -11.16 -13.89 -19.10
CA LYS A 94 -10.60 -15.25 -19.22
C LYS A 94 -9.43 -15.50 -18.26
N LEU A 95 -8.90 -14.44 -17.65
CA LEU A 95 -7.82 -14.51 -16.67
C LEU A 95 -8.36 -15.02 -15.33
N LYS A 96 -7.53 -15.81 -14.62
CA LYS A 96 -7.81 -16.29 -13.27
C LYS A 96 -6.82 -15.69 -12.29
#